data_AF-A0A5K1HAD2-F1
#
_entry.id   AF-A0A5K1HAD2-F1
#
_cell.length_a   1.000
_cell.length_b   1.000
_cell.length_c   1.000
_cell.angle_alpha   90.00
_cell.angle_beta   90.00
_cell.angle_gamma   90.00
#
_symmetry.space_group_name_H-M   'P 1'
#
loop_
_entity.id
_entity.type
_entity.pdbx_description
1 polymer ?
#
loop_
_entity_poly.entity_id
_entity_poly.type
_entity_poly.pdbx_seq_one_letter_code
_entity_poly.pdbx_strand_id
1 'polypeptide(L)' 'YYDMLRLFEYGGLPPESNYLFLGDYVDRGRQGVETICLLFALKIRHPAKVHILRGNHESASITRIYGFYE' A
#
# COMPACT_ATOMS: atom_id res chain seq x y z
N TYR A 1 -2.08 -5.76 5.58
CA TYR A 1 -2.60 -6.64 4.51
C TYR A 1 -4.08 -6.99 4.67
N TYR A 2 -4.53 -7.76 5.67
CA TYR A 2 -5.94 -8.16 5.79
C TYR A 2 -6.92 -6.99 5.92
N ASP A 3 -6.56 -5.94 6.66
CA ASP A 3 -7.39 -4.74 6.75
C ASP A 3 -7.45 -3.97 5.41
N MET A 4 -6.41 -4.11 4.58
CA MET A 4 -6.37 -3.54 3.24
C MET A 4 -7.33 -4.29 2.30
N LEU A 5 -7.43 -5.62 2.44
CA LEU A 5 -8.46 -6.40 1.73
C LEU A 5 -9.87 -5.99 2.14
N ARG A 6 -10.11 -5.80 3.44
CA ARG A 6 -11.41 -5.28 3.94
C ARG A 6 -11.73 -3.90 3.37
N LEU A 7 -10.74 -3.01 3.27
CA LEU A 7 -10.92 -1.70 2.64
C LEU A 7 -11.41 -1.80 1.19
N PHE A 8 -10.95 -2.80 0.44
CA PHE A 8 -11.46 -3.08 -0.91
C PHE A 8 -12.84 -3.76 -0.92
N GLU A 9 -13.17 -4.57 0.08
CA GLU A 9 -14.51 -5.15 0.21
C GLU A 9 -15.57 -4.06 0.44
N TYR A 10 -15.26 -3.05 1.26
CA TYR A 10 -16.18 -1.92 1.51
C TYR A 10 -16.16 -0.87 0.41
N GLY A 11 -14.96 -0.54 -0.10
CA GLY A 11 -14.78 0.54 -1.08
C GLY A 11 -14.98 0.11 -2.53
N GLY A 12 -15.04 -1.18 -2.82
CA GLY A 12 -15.10 -1.75 -4.17
C GLY A 12 -13.74 -1.76 -4.87
N LEU A 13 -13.47 -2.79 -5.68
CA LEU A 13 -12.20 -2.87 -6.41
C LEU A 13 -12.16 -1.92 -7.62
N PRO A 14 -10.98 -1.44 -8.03
CA PRO A 14 -10.82 -0.83 -9.34
C PRO A 14 -11.28 -1.81 -10.45
N PRO A 15 -11.98 -1.34 -11.51
CA PRO A 15 -12.09 0.05 -11.96
C PRO A 15 -13.28 0.85 -11.40
N GLU A 16 -14.17 0.22 -10.62
CA GLU A 16 -15.40 0.85 -10.14
C GLU A 16 -15.13 2.00 -9.15
N SER A 17 -13.99 1.92 -8.45
CA SER A 17 -13.57 2.90 -7.46
C SER A 17 -12.19 3.50 -7.77
N ASN A 18 -12.04 4.80 -7.48
CA ASN A 18 -10.76 5.51 -7.55
C ASN A 18 -10.10 5.51 -6.17
N TYR A 19 -8.82 5.19 -6.11
CA TYR A 19 -8.06 5.13 -4.85
C TYR A 19 -6.89 6.11 -4.85
N LEU A 20 -6.80 6.87 -3.77
CA LEU A 20 -5.62 7.68 -3.44
C LEU A 20 -5.08 7.20 -2.09
N PHE A 21 -3.92 6.56 -2.13
CA PHE A 21 -3.21 6.09 -0.96
C PHE A 21 -2.19 7.14 -0.53
N LEU A 22 -2.15 7.49 0.77
CA LEU A 22 -1.41 8.65 1.28
C LEU A 22 0.00 8.33 1.85
N GLY A 23 0.46 7.08 1.80
CA GLY A 23 1.77 6.65 2.30
C GLY A 23 1.69 5.71 3.49
N ASP A 24 2.85 5.40 4.09
CA ASP A 24 3.03 4.57 5.28
C ASP A 24 2.49 3.13 5.14
N TYR A 25 2.89 2.47 4.06
CA TYR A 25 2.47 1.11 3.71
C TYR A 25 3.26 0.01 4.42
N VAL A 26 4.48 0.34 4.83
CA VAL A 26 5.48 -0.62 5.31
C VAL A 26 5.82 -0.45 6.80
N ASP A 27 4.99 0.26 7.57
CA ASP A 27 5.25 0.49 9.00
C ASP A 27 4.56 -0.55 9.90
N ARG A 28 5.28 -1.00 10.95
CA ARG A 28 4.84 -1.78 12.13
C ARG A 28 4.10 -3.11 11.92
N GLY A 29 3.68 -3.43 10.70
CA GLY A 29 2.98 -4.67 10.36
C GLY A 29 3.92 -5.73 9.78
N ARG A 30 3.73 -7.00 10.17
CA ARG A 30 4.53 -8.13 9.63
C ARG A 30 4.30 -8.36 8.13
N GLN A 31 3.21 -7.85 7.57
CA GLN A 31 2.81 -8.07 6.17
C GLN A 31 3.00 -6.82 5.28
N GLY A 32 4.08 -6.08 5.48
CA GLY A 32 4.42 -4.90 4.68
C GLY A 32 4.68 -5.26 3.20
N VAL A 33 5.34 -6.39 2.96
CA VAL A 33 5.66 -6.88 1.60
C VAL A 33 4.39 -7.22 0.82
N GLU A 34 3.46 -7.96 1.42
CA GLU A 34 2.20 -8.33 0.78
C GLU A 34 1.34 -7.09 0.51
N THR A 35 1.38 -6.11 1.41
CA THR A 35 0.66 -4.84 1.26
C THR A 35 1.20 -4.06 0.06
N ILE A 36 2.53 -3.86 -0.05
CA ILE A 36 3.11 -3.09 -1.15
C ILE A 36 3.00 -3.84 -2.49
N CYS A 37 3.16 -5.16 -2.51
CA CYS A 37 2.99 -5.99 -3.70
C CYS A 37 1.57 -5.88 -4.26
N LEU A 38 0.55 -5.93 -3.40
CA LEU A 38 -0.85 -5.75 -3.81
C LEU A 38 -1.10 -4.36 -4.38
N LEU A 39 -0.62 -3.30 -3.72
CA LEU A 39 -0.77 -1.93 -4.20
C LEU A 39 -0.11 -1.71 -5.57
N PHE A 40 1.10 -2.24 -5.76
CA PHE A 40 1.80 -2.14 -7.06
C PHE A 40 1.10 -2.95 -8.14
N ALA A 41 0.61 -4.15 -7.85
CA ALA A 41 -0.18 -4.92 -8.81
C ALA A 41 -1.44 -4.16 -9.26
N LEU A 42 -2.15 -3.53 -8.32
CA LEU A 42 -3.32 -2.70 -8.61
C LEU A 42 -2.95 -1.42 -9.39
N LYS A 43 -1.83 -0.78 -9.08
CA LYS A 43 -1.33 0.38 -9.83
C LYS A 43 -0.98 0.02 -11.27
N ILE A 44 -0.33 -1.12 -11.50
CA ILE A 44 0.03 -1.59 -12.85
C ILE A 44 -1.25 -1.92 -13.65
N ARG A 45 -2.20 -2.61 -13.02
CA ARG A 45 -3.45 -3.01 -13.67
C ARG A 45 -4.38 -1.82 -13.94
N HIS A 46 -4.40 -0.83 -13.05
CA HIS A 46 -5.31 0.32 -13.11
C HIS A 46 -4.58 1.66 -12.87
N PRO A 47 -3.67 2.07 -13.78
CA PRO A 47 -2.76 3.19 -13.56
C PRO A 47 -3.44 4.55 -13.41
N ALA A 48 -4.60 4.73 -14.05
CA ALA A 48 -5.39 5.96 -14.00
C ALA A 48 -6.38 6.03 -12.82
N LYS A 49 -6.50 4.95 -12.04
CA LYS A 49 -7.49 4.81 -10.96
C LYS A 49 -6.86 4.69 -9.58
N VAL A 50 -5.66 4.10 -9.52
CA VAL A 50 -4.92 3.90 -8.28
C VAL A 50 -3.74 4.87 -8.25
N HIS A 51 -3.69 5.72 -7.24
CA HIS A 51 -2.60 6.68 -7.00
C HIS A 51 -1.97 6.37 -5.65
N ILE A 52 -0.64 6.31 -5.63
CA ILE A 52 0.16 5.93 -4.46
C ILE A 52 1.09 7.09 -4.18
N LEU A 53 0.93 7.73 -3.03
CA LEU A 53 1.82 8.78 -2.55
C LEU A 53 2.88 8.17 -1.62
N ARG A 54 3.98 8.89 -1.45
CA ARG A 54 5.07 8.46 -0.57
C ARG A 54 4.84 9.05 0.83
N GLY A 55 4.78 8.18 1.84
CA GLY A 55 4.80 8.57 3.25
C GLY A 55 6.22 8.66 3.78
N ASN A 56 6.34 8.95 5.08
CA ASN A 56 7.64 9.05 5.73
C ASN A 56 8.29 7.68 5.93
N HIS A 57 7.50 6.60 6.04
CA HIS A 57 8.03 5.25 6.23
C HIS A 57 8.60 4.61 4.96
N GLU A 58 8.40 5.21 3.77
CA GLU A 58 8.99 4.76 2.51
C GLU A 58 10.38 5.38 2.24
N SER A 59 11.11 5.77 3.29
CA SER A 59 12.51 6.20 3.20
C SER A 59 13.46 5.13 3.71
N ALA A 60 14.58 4.93 3.01
CA ALA A 60 15.63 3.96 3.39
C ALA A 60 16.18 4.19 4.81
N SER A 61 16.14 5.42 5.31
CA SER A 61 16.53 5.76 6.67
C SER A 61 15.55 5.24 7.71
N ILE A 62 14.24 5.28 7.42
CA ILE A 62 13.17 4.93 8.36
C ILE A 62 12.87 3.42 8.29
N THR A 63 12.85 2.82 7.10
CA THR A 63 12.66 1.36 6.96
C THR A 63 13.72 0.52 7.67
N ARG A 64 14.95 1.04 7.78
CA ARG A 64 16.05 0.41 8.55
C ARG A 64 15.86 0.46 10.06
N ILE A 65 15.18 1.49 10.57
CA ILE A 65 14.97 1.69 12.01
C ILE A 65 13.75 0.91 12.51
N TYR A 66 12.72 0.77 11.65
CA TYR A 66 11.43 0.18 12.03
C TYR A 66 11.20 -1.25 11.54
N GLY A 67 12.29 -1.98 11.23
CA GLY A 67 12.23 -3.43 11.06
C GLY A 67 11.67 -3.93 9.72
N PHE A 68 11.58 -3.09 8.68
CA PHE A 68 11.23 -3.57 7.33
C PHE A 68 12.43 -4.22 6.60
N TYR A 69 13.64 -4.04 7.14
CA TYR A 69 14.88 -4.57 6.56
C TYR A 69 15.29 -5.94 7.13
N GLU A 70 14.65 -6.37 8.22
CA GLU A 70 14.81 -7.73 8.79
C GLU A 70 13.75 -8.68 8.22
#